data_AF-A0A525WP54-F1
#
_entry.id   AF-A0A525WP54-F1
#
_cell.length_a   1.000
_cell.length_b   1.000
_cell.length_c   1.000
_cell.angle_alpha   90.00
_cell.angle_beta   90.00
_cell.angle_gamma   90.00
#
_symmetry.space_group_name_H-M   'P 1'
#
loop_
_entity.id
_entity.type
_entity.pdbx_description
1 polymer ?
#
loop_
_entity_poly.entity_id
_entity_poly.type
_entity_poly.pdbx_seq_one_letter_code
_entity_poly.pdbx_strand_id
1 'polypeptide(L)'
;MKISSDTVERYRLSVKVGNRRYKLFAYQVLEDETLSIELRCQPRKQRVLSGRLEAQSGEITILPDVESKGDRAHHVHYHPSGLLRIKAFDGTLIRELSLPPLPLLHLALPLFLLSVATVDQLDTDDRPSRLGDHVVDLDCMPIQRLQCVVWIGPKGSFGALSPISVPAQKIVYDDAGLYDVAYTVGEGIPVSASGSHKGVAISERE
;
A
#
# COMPACT_ATOMS: atom_id res chain seq x y z
N MET A 1 -9.65 -26.40 17.87
CA MET A 1 -8.53 -25.58 18.38
C MET A 1 -8.64 -24.22 17.68
N LYS A 2 -9.14 -23.19 18.37
CA LYS A 2 -9.21 -21.84 17.81
C LYS A 2 -7.79 -21.29 17.79
N ILE A 3 -7.17 -21.26 16.61
CA ILE A 3 -5.98 -20.46 16.40
C ILE A 3 -6.47 -19.02 16.51
N SER A 4 -6.21 -18.36 17.65
CA SER A 4 -6.33 -16.91 17.72
C SER A 4 -5.24 -16.38 16.81
N SER A 5 -5.60 -16.03 15.58
CA SER A 5 -4.76 -15.23 14.71
C SER A 5 -4.72 -13.81 15.26
N ASP A 6 -4.03 -13.63 16.38
CA ASP A 6 -3.36 -12.36 16.60
C ASP A 6 -2.30 -12.30 15.50
N THR A 7 -2.68 -11.77 14.33
CA THR A 7 -1.74 -11.28 13.34
C THR A 7 -0.96 -10.19 14.04
N VAL A 8 0.22 -10.55 14.53
CA VAL A 8 1.13 -9.60 15.16
C VAL A 8 1.60 -8.68 14.03
N GLU A 9 0.93 -7.54 13.86
CA GLU A 9 1.40 -6.42 13.04
C GLU A 9 2.84 -6.09 13.49
N ARG A 10 3.86 -6.64 12.80
CA ARG A 10 5.25 -6.51 13.24
C ARG A 10 5.73 -5.07 13.06
N TYR A 11 5.27 -4.42 12.00
CA TYR A 11 5.55 -3.03 11.70
C TYR A 11 4.29 -2.34 11.19
N ARG A 12 4.15 -1.08 11.56
CA ARG A 12 2.99 -0.25 11.18
C ARG A 12 3.46 1.04 10.54
N LEU A 13 2.87 1.33 9.38
CA LEU A 13 3.00 2.61 8.72
C LEU A 13 1.73 3.43 8.96
N SER A 14 1.94 4.67 9.39
CA SER A 14 0.90 5.66 9.59
C SER A 14 1.35 7.01 9.03
N VAL A 15 0.38 7.89 8.77
CA VAL A 15 0.64 9.30 8.42
C VAL A 15 0.09 10.21 9.49
N LYS A 16 0.65 11.41 9.60
CA LYS A 16 0.23 12.43 10.55
C LYS A 16 -0.08 13.74 9.82
N VAL A 17 -1.19 14.37 10.19
CA VAL A 17 -1.59 15.72 9.79
C VAL A 17 -2.06 16.47 11.05
N GLY A 18 -1.42 17.58 11.36
CA GLY A 18 -1.52 18.29 12.62
C GLY A 18 -1.27 17.32 13.79
N ASN A 19 -2.18 17.30 14.76
CA ASN A 19 -2.05 16.40 15.91
C ASN A 19 -2.72 15.03 15.71
N ARG A 20 -3.20 14.72 14.49
CA ARG A 20 -3.91 13.47 14.20
C ARG A 20 -3.06 12.52 13.39
N ARG A 21 -3.14 11.24 13.74
CA ARG A 21 -2.45 10.16 13.04
C ARG A 21 -3.48 9.21 12.42
N TYR A 22 -3.19 8.75 11.21
CA TYR A 22 -4.07 7.91 10.40
C TYR A 22 -3.33 6.65 9.95
N LYS A 23 -4.07 5.54 9.91
CA LYS A 23 -3.54 4.22 9.56
C LYS A 23 -3.28 4.11 8.05
N LEU A 24 -2.15 3.52 7.66
CA LEU A 24 -1.91 3.10 6.27
C LEU A 24 -1.82 1.57 6.20
N PHE A 25 -0.61 1.03 6.34
CA PHE A 25 -0.30 -0.37 6.14
C PHE A 25 0.26 -0.99 7.41
N ALA A 26 0.07 -2.30 7.56
CA ALA A 26 0.89 -3.15 8.40
C ALA A 26 1.63 -4.12 7.48
N TYR A 27 2.82 -4.53 7.92
CA TYR A 27 3.54 -5.57 7.22
C TYR A 27 4.31 -6.47 8.18
N GLN A 28 4.55 -7.68 7.70
CA GLN A 28 5.34 -8.70 8.36
C GLN A 28 5.98 -9.61 7.31
N VAL A 29 7.17 -10.09 7.63
CA VAL A 29 7.85 -11.17 6.90
C VAL A 29 7.60 -12.45 7.70
N LEU A 30 7.02 -13.46 7.05
CA LEU A 30 6.75 -14.77 7.64
C LEU A 30 8.03 -15.63 7.66
N GLU A 31 7.99 -16.76 8.38
CA GLU A 31 9.13 -17.67 8.51
C GLU A 31 9.63 -18.23 7.15
N ASP A 32 8.73 -18.35 6.18
CA ASP A 32 9.05 -18.78 4.80
C ASP A 32 9.48 -17.63 3.89
N GLU A 33 9.85 -16.47 4.47
CA GLU A 33 10.18 -15.21 3.79
C GLU A 33 9.03 -14.60 2.98
N THR A 34 7.79 -15.10 3.12
CA THR A 34 6.62 -14.47 2.51
C THR A 34 6.40 -13.09 3.10
N LEU A 35 6.34 -12.08 2.23
CA LEU A 35 5.89 -10.75 2.60
C LEU A 35 4.37 -10.75 2.71
N SER A 36 3.86 -10.36 3.88
CA SER A 36 2.43 -10.12 4.10
C SER A 36 2.23 -8.63 4.37
N ILE A 37 1.46 -7.97 3.52
CA ILE A 37 1.06 -6.57 3.66
C ILE A 37 -0.45 -6.51 3.81
N GLU A 38 -0.92 -5.69 4.73
CA GLU A 38 -2.34 -5.41 4.90
C GLU A 38 -2.62 -3.91 5.00
N LEU A 39 -3.75 -3.49 4.46
CA LEU A 39 -4.33 -2.21 4.83
C LEU A 39 -4.81 -2.28 6.28
N ARG A 40 -4.56 -1.21 7.04
CA ARG A 40 -5.02 -1.11 8.44
C ARG A 40 -6.35 -0.34 8.56
N CYS A 41 -6.88 0.15 7.44
CA CYS A 41 -8.15 0.86 7.36
C CYS A 41 -9.29 -0.09 7.02
N GLN A 42 -10.45 0.10 7.67
CA GLN A 42 -11.67 -0.62 7.33
C GLN A 42 -12.08 -0.38 5.87
N PRO A 43 -12.65 -1.40 5.19
CA PRO A 43 -13.14 -1.23 3.83
C PRO A 43 -14.32 -0.27 3.82
N ARG A 44 -14.15 0.88 3.16
CA ARG A 44 -15.25 1.81 2.92
C ARG A 44 -15.61 1.79 1.44
N LYS A 45 -16.91 1.61 1.14
CA LYS A 45 -17.48 1.50 -0.23
C LYS A 45 -17.06 2.61 -1.21
N GLN A 46 -16.53 3.74 -0.72
CA GLN A 46 -16.30 4.94 -1.52
C GLN A 46 -14.85 5.46 -1.54
N ARG A 47 -13.89 4.85 -0.83
CA ARG A 47 -12.74 5.67 -0.36
C ARG A 47 -11.32 5.13 -0.53
N VAL A 48 -11.13 3.85 -0.84
CA VAL A 48 -9.80 3.29 -1.06
C VAL A 48 -9.67 2.81 -2.49
N LEU A 49 -8.91 3.51 -3.33
CA LEU A 49 -8.44 2.92 -4.59
C LEU A 49 -7.29 2.00 -4.23
N SER A 50 -7.59 0.71 -4.11
CA SER A 50 -6.59 -0.33 -4.26
C SER A 50 -6.38 -0.54 -5.75
N GLY A 51 -5.15 -0.40 -6.24
CA GLY A 51 -4.92 -0.58 -7.66
C GLY A 51 -4.76 -2.05 -8.08
N ARG A 52 -5.12 -2.34 -9.32
CA ARG A 52 -4.85 -3.60 -10.01
C ARG A 52 -3.40 -3.60 -10.47
N LEU A 53 -2.64 -4.61 -10.06
CA LEU A 53 -1.37 -4.95 -10.71
C LEU A 53 -1.67 -5.54 -12.09
N GLU A 54 -1.22 -4.86 -13.13
CA GLU A 54 -1.14 -5.41 -14.47
C GLU A 54 0.31 -5.64 -14.82
N ALA A 55 0.67 -6.90 -15.05
CA ALA A 55 1.95 -7.28 -15.60
C ALA A 55 1.77 -7.44 -17.12
N GLN A 56 2.30 -6.52 -17.92
CA GLN A 56 2.43 -6.67 -19.37
C GLN A 56 3.89 -6.50 -19.74
N SER A 57 4.45 -7.45 -20.51
CA SER A 57 5.78 -7.34 -21.12
C SER A 57 6.93 -6.96 -20.16
N GLY A 58 6.87 -7.38 -18.89
CA GLY A 58 7.90 -7.08 -17.88
C GLY A 58 7.68 -5.79 -17.11
N GLU A 59 6.65 -5.02 -17.41
CA GLU A 59 6.24 -3.84 -16.65
C GLU A 59 5.06 -4.17 -15.74
N ILE A 60 5.16 -3.79 -14.46
CA ILE A 60 4.06 -3.86 -13.51
C ILE A 60 3.49 -2.46 -13.35
N THR A 61 2.29 -2.26 -13.87
CA THR A 61 1.52 -1.03 -13.67
C THR A 61 0.48 -1.24 -12.58
N ILE A 62 0.37 -0.29 -11.66
CA ILE A 62 -0.76 -0.26 -10.73
C ILE A 62 -1.83 0.69 -11.27
N LEU A 63 -2.95 0.14 -11.74
CA LEU A 63 -4.09 0.92 -12.19
C LEU A 63 -5.11 1.10 -11.06
N PRO A 64 -5.53 2.31 -10.68
CA PRO A 64 -6.57 2.49 -9.68
C PRO A 64 -7.87 1.81 -10.12
N ASP A 65 -8.49 1.03 -9.24
CA ASP A 65 -9.74 0.33 -9.55
C ASP A 65 -10.94 1.28 -9.37
N VAL A 66 -11.36 1.92 -10.47
CA VAL A 66 -12.36 3.02 -10.45
C VAL A 66 -13.80 2.49 -10.36
N GLU A 67 -14.07 1.22 -10.68
CA GLU A 67 -15.45 0.71 -10.83
C GLU A 67 -15.75 -0.66 -10.18
N SER A 68 -14.83 -1.29 -9.44
CA SER A 68 -15.14 -2.61 -8.87
C SER A 68 -16.21 -2.54 -7.76
N LYS A 69 -17.40 -3.05 -8.10
CA LYS A 69 -18.49 -3.37 -7.16
C LYS A 69 -18.20 -4.62 -6.31
N GLY A 70 -17.05 -5.26 -6.47
CA GLY A 70 -16.67 -6.49 -5.79
C GLY A 70 -15.22 -6.43 -5.33
N ASP A 71 -15.02 -6.72 -4.05
CA ASP A 71 -13.79 -7.13 -3.38
C ASP A 71 -12.53 -6.35 -3.76
N ARG A 72 -12.36 -5.19 -3.10
CA ARG A 72 -11.13 -4.39 -3.17
C ARG A 72 -9.99 -5.12 -2.45
N ALA A 73 -8.79 -5.03 -3.01
CA ALA A 73 -7.60 -5.61 -2.41
C ALA A 73 -7.35 -4.96 -1.05
N HIS A 74 -7.22 -5.81 -0.03
CA HIS A 74 -6.96 -5.41 1.34
C HIS A 74 -5.68 -6.04 1.88
N HIS A 75 -5.37 -7.26 1.45
CA HIS A 75 -4.14 -7.95 1.78
C HIS A 75 -3.39 -8.37 0.52
N VAL A 76 -2.08 -8.30 0.60
CA VAL A 76 -1.17 -8.82 -0.43
C VAL A 76 -0.16 -9.74 0.26
N HIS A 77 -0.04 -10.96 -0.25
CA HIS A 77 0.97 -11.92 0.17
C HIS A 77 1.86 -12.27 -1.01
N TYR A 78 3.15 -12.01 -0.89
CA TYR A 78 4.12 -12.30 -1.93
C TYR A 78 5.17 -13.28 -1.42
N HIS A 79 5.12 -14.50 -1.96
CA HIS A 79 5.98 -15.61 -1.57
C HIS A 79 7.30 -15.58 -2.38
N PRO A 80 8.44 -16.05 -1.84
CA PRO A 80 9.72 -16.08 -2.56
C PRO A 80 9.74 -16.77 -3.91
N SER A 81 8.82 -17.71 -4.14
CA SER A 81 8.63 -18.36 -5.45
C SER A 81 8.07 -17.43 -6.54
N GLY A 82 7.69 -16.20 -6.21
CA GLY A 82 7.04 -15.27 -7.14
C GLY A 82 5.52 -15.33 -7.12
N LEU A 83 4.93 -16.20 -6.29
CA LEU A 83 3.48 -16.29 -6.15
C LEU A 83 2.95 -15.08 -5.36
N LEU A 84 2.07 -14.31 -5.99
CA LEU A 84 1.39 -13.18 -5.40
C LEU A 84 -0.10 -13.49 -5.21
N ARG A 85 -0.57 -13.41 -3.96
CA ARG A 85 -1.99 -13.55 -3.62
C ARG A 85 -2.55 -12.24 -3.11
N ILE A 86 -3.65 -11.82 -3.72
CA ILE A 86 -4.37 -10.60 -3.39
C ILE A 86 -5.71 -11.00 -2.79
N LYS A 87 -5.98 -10.55 -1.57
CA LYS A 87 -7.19 -10.93 -0.82
C LYS A 87 -8.00 -9.71 -0.40
N ALA A 88 -9.30 -9.91 -0.30
CA ALA A 88 -10.26 -8.96 0.27
C ALA A 88 -10.12 -8.91 1.79
N PHE A 89 -10.83 -7.97 2.41
CA PHE A 89 -10.80 -7.75 3.86
C PHE A 89 -11.26 -8.94 4.69
N ASP A 90 -12.21 -9.72 4.17
CA ASP A 90 -12.69 -10.96 4.80
C ASP A 90 -11.75 -12.15 4.58
N GLY A 91 -10.61 -11.94 3.90
CA GLY A 91 -9.65 -12.96 3.55
C GLY A 91 -9.94 -13.70 2.24
N THR A 92 -11.06 -13.40 1.57
CA THR A 92 -11.43 -14.01 0.28
C THR A 92 -10.35 -13.72 -0.77
N LEU A 93 -9.88 -14.75 -1.47
CA LEU A 93 -8.92 -14.58 -2.56
C LEU A 93 -9.59 -13.86 -3.73
N ILE A 94 -9.12 -12.65 -4.04
CA ILE A 94 -9.57 -11.87 -5.19
C ILE A 94 -8.82 -12.33 -6.44
N ARG A 95 -7.51 -12.50 -6.29
CA ARG A 95 -6.63 -12.79 -7.41
C ARG A 95 -5.36 -13.48 -6.96
N GLU A 96 -4.86 -14.34 -7.83
CA GLU A 96 -3.53 -14.92 -7.75
C GLU A 96 -2.76 -14.58 -9.03
N LEU A 97 -1.50 -14.18 -8.90
CA LEU A 97 -0.61 -13.83 -10.00
C LEU A 97 0.74 -14.53 -9.81
N SER A 98 1.37 -14.88 -10.93
CA SER A 98 2.76 -15.35 -10.94
C SER A 98 3.66 -14.19 -11.39
N LEU A 99 4.45 -13.66 -10.48
CA LEU A 99 5.49 -12.67 -10.72
C LEU A 99 6.86 -13.38 -10.73
N PRO A 100 7.95 -12.69 -11.11
CA PRO A 100 9.29 -13.26 -10.96
C PRO A 100 9.55 -13.68 -9.50
N PRO A 101 10.27 -14.78 -9.26
CA PRO A 101 10.72 -15.16 -7.91
C PRO A 101 11.60 -14.07 -7.28
N LEU A 102 11.56 -13.95 -5.95
CA LEU A 102 12.36 -12.97 -5.20
C LEU A 102 13.86 -13.01 -5.54
N PRO A 103 14.51 -14.20 -5.61
CA PRO A 103 15.93 -14.28 -5.99
C PRO A 103 16.24 -13.82 -7.41
N LEU A 104 15.22 -13.70 -8.27
CA LEU A 104 15.35 -13.29 -9.67
C LEU A 104 14.88 -11.85 -9.92
N LEU A 105 14.51 -11.11 -8.87
CA LEU A 105 14.23 -9.69 -9.01
C LEU A 105 15.53 -8.95 -9.34
N HIS A 106 15.52 -8.18 -10.41
CA HIS A 106 16.63 -7.29 -10.78
C HIS A 106 16.31 -5.82 -10.54
N LEU A 107 15.02 -5.50 -10.37
CA LEU A 107 14.50 -4.16 -10.14
C LEU A 107 13.40 -4.23 -9.08
N ALA A 108 13.11 -3.10 -8.44
CA ALA A 108 11.97 -3.03 -7.54
C ALA A 108 10.65 -3.15 -8.31
N LEU A 109 9.71 -3.85 -7.71
CA LEU A 109 8.36 -4.07 -8.19
C LEU A 109 7.36 -3.41 -7.23
N PRO A 110 6.39 -2.64 -7.74
CA PRO A 110 5.29 -2.16 -6.93
C PRO A 110 4.32 -3.33 -6.68
N LEU A 111 3.90 -3.54 -5.43
CA LEU A 111 3.02 -4.64 -5.04
C LEU A 111 1.62 -4.17 -4.61
N PHE A 112 1.53 -2.97 -4.02
CA PHE A 112 0.26 -2.51 -3.48
C PHE A 112 0.18 -0.99 -3.49
N LEU A 113 -0.98 -0.45 -3.82
CA LEU A 113 -1.26 0.99 -3.86
C LEU A 113 -2.46 1.28 -2.97
N LEU A 114 -2.31 2.27 -2.10
CA LEU A 114 -3.38 2.97 -1.42
C LEU A 114 -3.44 4.38 -1.98
N SER A 115 -4.57 4.76 -2.57
CA SER A 115 -4.79 6.12 -3.04
C SER A 115 -6.15 6.61 -2.53
N VAL A 116 -6.12 7.68 -1.73
CA VAL A 116 -7.30 8.28 -1.09
C VAL A 116 -7.41 9.75 -1.45
N ALA A 117 -8.64 10.25 -1.62
CA ALA A 117 -8.86 11.63 -2.05
C ALA A 117 -8.43 12.63 -0.98
N THR A 118 -8.60 12.30 0.31
CA THR A 118 -8.12 13.10 1.44
C THR A 118 -7.71 12.18 2.59
N VAL A 119 -6.82 12.63 3.48
CA VAL A 119 -6.36 11.85 4.64
C VAL A 119 -7.49 11.44 5.59
N ASP A 120 -8.53 12.25 5.73
CA ASP A 120 -9.70 11.98 6.60
C ASP A 120 -10.55 10.80 6.10
N GLN A 121 -10.25 10.25 4.93
CA GLN A 121 -10.85 9.02 4.46
C GLN A 121 -10.31 7.77 5.17
N LEU A 122 -9.10 7.88 5.75
CA LEU A 122 -8.43 6.83 6.53
C LEU A 122 -9.00 6.75 7.95
N ASP A 123 -8.77 5.61 8.60
CA ASP A 123 -9.09 5.45 10.01
C ASP A 123 -8.00 6.07 10.89
N THR A 124 -8.39 6.65 12.02
CA THR A 124 -7.44 7.17 13.00
C THR A 124 -6.63 6.05 13.63
N ASP A 125 -5.37 6.34 13.95
CA ASP A 125 -4.48 5.47 14.69
C ASP A 125 -4.21 6.06 16.07
N ASP A 126 -4.91 5.56 17.08
CA ASP A 126 -4.81 6.03 18.46
C ASP A 126 -3.85 5.17 19.32
N ARG A 127 -3.29 4.09 18.75
CA ARG A 127 -2.43 3.15 19.50
C ARG A 127 -1.04 3.76 19.78
N PRO A 128 -0.41 3.57 20.93
CA PRO A 128 0.97 4.06 21.12
C PRO A 128 1.90 3.50 20.03
N SER A 129 2.84 4.33 19.55
CA SER A 129 3.92 3.88 18.66
C SER A 129 4.80 2.87 19.39
N ARG A 130 5.25 1.86 18.67
CA ARG A 130 6.19 0.82 19.13
C ARG A 130 7.47 0.92 18.30
N LEU A 131 8.50 0.21 18.73
CA LEU A 131 9.74 0.09 17.98
C LEU A 131 9.44 -0.53 16.60
N GLY A 132 9.91 0.12 15.54
CA GLY A 132 9.66 -0.29 14.15
C GLY A 132 8.42 0.32 13.51
N ASP A 133 7.56 1.02 14.26
CA ASP A 133 6.50 1.80 13.63
C ASP A 133 7.07 3.06 12.99
N HIS A 134 6.57 3.41 11.82
CA HIS A 134 6.90 4.64 11.14
C HIS A 134 5.68 5.54 11.01
N VAL A 135 5.89 6.82 11.31
CA VAL A 135 4.90 7.87 11.12
C VAL A 135 5.48 8.91 10.18
N VAL A 136 4.85 9.06 9.02
CA VAL A 136 5.20 10.09 8.04
C VAL A 136 4.43 11.36 8.40
N ASP A 137 5.15 12.44 8.73
CA ASP A 137 4.55 13.75 8.96
C ASP A 137 4.29 14.44 7.62
N LEU A 138 3.03 14.76 7.36
CA LEU A 138 2.58 15.38 6.11
C LEU A 138 2.38 16.90 6.24
N ASP A 139 2.58 17.51 7.41
CA ASP A 139 2.28 18.94 7.64
C ASP A 139 3.10 19.89 6.75
N CYS A 140 4.28 19.43 6.33
CA CYS A 140 5.17 20.19 5.43
C CYS A 140 4.95 19.86 3.95
N MET A 141 3.96 19.01 3.63
CA MET A 141 3.68 18.59 2.26
C MET A 141 2.33 19.17 1.80
N PRO A 142 2.25 19.81 0.62
CA PRO A 142 1.00 20.32 0.09
C PRO A 142 0.15 19.18 -0.51
N ILE A 143 -0.23 18.20 0.32
CA ILE A 143 -0.95 17.01 -0.13
C ILE A 143 -2.43 17.31 -0.25
N GLN A 144 -2.94 17.28 -1.49
CA GLN A 144 -4.37 17.32 -1.78
C GLN A 144 -4.92 15.90 -1.80
N ARG A 145 -4.17 14.98 -2.40
CA ARG A 145 -4.53 13.57 -2.53
C ARG A 145 -3.40 12.71 -1.98
N LEU A 146 -3.71 11.86 -1.01
CA LEU A 146 -2.69 10.98 -0.45
C LEU A 146 -2.55 9.71 -1.30
N GLN A 147 -1.31 9.43 -1.69
CA GLN A 147 -0.92 8.18 -2.34
C GLN A 147 0.22 7.52 -1.57
N CYS A 148 0.05 6.22 -1.29
CA CYS A 148 1.08 5.38 -0.73
C CYS A 148 1.25 4.12 -1.56
N VAL A 149 2.49 3.82 -1.97
CA VAL A 149 2.83 2.63 -2.76
C VAL A 149 3.78 1.77 -1.96
N VAL A 150 3.54 0.47 -1.96
CA VAL A 150 4.42 -0.55 -1.39
C VAL A 150 5.22 -1.18 -2.52
N TRP A 151 6.53 -1.20 -2.35
CA TRP A 151 7.50 -1.73 -3.29
C TRP A 151 8.27 -2.85 -2.63
N ILE A 152 8.72 -3.80 -3.45
CA ILE A 152 9.67 -4.83 -3.07
C ILE A 152 10.81 -4.86 -4.07
N GLY A 153 12.04 -5.08 -3.63
CA GLY A 153 13.17 -5.15 -4.55
C GLY A 153 14.38 -5.81 -3.90
N PRO A 154 15.42 -6.12 -4.68
CA PRO A 154 16.66 -6.68 -4.13
C PRO A 154 17.26 -5.79 -3.06
N LYS A 155 18.07 -6.38 -2.17
CA LYS A 155 18.82 -5.62 -1.15
C LYS A 155 19.59 -4.45 -1.77
N GLY A 156 19.41 -3.25 -1.21
CA GLY A 156 20.05 -2.01 -1.66
C GLY A 156 19.46 -1.39 -2.94
N SER A 157 18.46 -2.01 -3.58
CA SER A 157 17.88 -1.51 -4.83
C SER A 157 17.12 -0.19 -4.68
N PHE A 158 16.76 0.18 -3.45
CA PHE A 158 16.02 1.41 -3.15
C PHE A 158 16.89 2.66 -3.00
N GLY A 159 18.22 2.57 -3.00
CA GLY A 159 19.10 3.73 -2.86
C GLY A 159 18.91 4.80 -3.96
N ALA A 160 18.61 4.36 -5.19
CA ALA A 160 18.48 5.24 -6.37
C ALA A 160 17.05 5.34 -6.94
N LEU A 161 16.06 4.73 -6.29
CA LEU A 161 14.67 4.80 -6.76
C LEU A 161 14.15 6.24 -6.66
N SER A 162 14.08 6.90 -7.82
CA SER A 162 13.25 8.07 -8.03
C SER A 162 11.80 7.58 -8.04
N PRO A 163 10.96 7.96 -7.06
CA PRO A 163 9.58 7.51 -7.03
C PRO A 163 8.90 7.91 -8.33
N ILE A 164 8.39 6.92 -9.07
CA ILE A 164 7.51 7.17 -10.20
C ILE A 164 6.28 7.89 -9.63
N SER A 165 6.06 9.12 -10.11
CA SER A 165 4.84 9.94 -9.96
C SER A 165 4.36 10.37 -8.56
N VAL A 166 5.08 10.11 -7.47
CA VAL A 166 4.72 10.61 -6.13
C VAL A 166 5.89 11.45 -5.58
N PRO A 167 5.73 12.74 -5.24
CA PRO A 167 6.75 13.49 -4.51
C PRO A 167 6.81 12.92 -3.08
N ALA A 168 7.62 11.88 -2.90
CA ALA A 168 7.43 10.94 -1.80
C ALA A 168 8.51 11.04 -0.71
N GLN A 169 8.08 10.93 0.55
CA GLN A 169 8.92 10.34 1.58
C GLN A 169 9.04 8.83 1.33
N LYS A 170 10.26 8.32 1.43
CA LYS A 170 10.59 6.90 1.26
C LYS A 170 11.04 6.32 2.58
N ILE A 171 10.45 5.19 2.95
CA ILE A 171 10.85 4.39 4.11
C ILE A 171 11.23 3.02 3.59
N VAL A 172 12.43 2.55 3.95
CA VAL A 172 12.94 1.24 3.54
C VAL A 172 13.09 0.38 4.79
N TYR A 173 12.60 -0.85 4.70
CA TYR A 173 12.69 -1.87 5.72
C TYR A 173 13.54 -3.03 5.20
N ASP A 174 14.58 -3.36 5.96
CA ASP A 174 15.60 -4.33 5.57
C ASP A 174 15.45 -5.66 6.32
N ASP A 175 14.23 -5.99 6.79
CA ASP A 175 13.97 -7.06 7.75
C ASP A 175 13.82 -8.46 7.14
N ALA A 176 13.62 -8.58 5.83
CA ALA A 176 13.73 -9.83 5.11
C ALA A 176 15.19 -10.15 4.73
N GLY A 177 15.56 -11.42 4.64
CA GLY A 177 16.93 -11.80 4.26
C GLY A 177 17.24 -11.54 2.78
N LEU A 178 16.23 -11.69 1.91
CA LEU A 178 16.42 -11.73 0.45
C LEU A 178 16.14 -10.41 -0.28
N TYR A 179 15.39 -9.49 0.34
CA TYR A 179 14.87 -8.29 -0.32
C TYR A 179 14.66 -7.15 0.68
N ASP A 180 14.50 -5.96 0.14
CA ASP A 180 14.02 -4.79 0.89
C ASP A 180 12.57 -4.53 0.54
N VAL A 181 11.83 -3.96 1.51
CA VAL A 181 10.48 -3.45 1.31
C VAL A 181 10.53 -1.95 1.45
N ALA A 182 9.98 -1.22 0.49
CA ALA A 182 9.92 0.23 0.58
C ALA A 182 8.49 0.75 0.48
N TYR A 183 8.21 1.81 1.22
CA TYR A 183 6.97 2.57 1.12
C TYR A 183 7.29 3.96 0.61
N THR A 184 6.56 4.39 -0.42
CA THR A 184 6.60 5.77 -0.91
C THR A 184 5.28 6.45 -0.58
N VAL A 185 5.31 7.50 0.24
CA VAL A 185 4.14 8.27 0.69
C VAL A 185 4.24 9.70 0.17
N GLY A 186 3.21 10.20 -0.51
CA GLY A 186 3.18 11.59 -0.95
C GLY A 186 1.92 11.94 -1.76
N GLU A 187 2.04 12.98 -2.59
CA GLU A 187 0.94 13.47 -3.43
C GLU A 187 0.60 12.46 -4.54
N GLY A 188 -0.68 12.11 -4.64
CA GLY A 188 -1.20 11.28 -5.72
C GLY A 188 -1.46 12.06 -6.99
N ILE A 189 -1.63 11.36 -8.11
CA ILE A 189 -2.02 12.00 -9.36
C ILE A 189 -3.42 12.64 -9.18
N PRO A 190 -3.61 13.91 -9.58
CA PRO A 190 -4.92 14.54 -9.53
C PRO A 190 -5.93 13.72 -10.34
N VAL A 191 -7.10 13.47 -9.77
CA VAL A 191 -8.22 12.93 -10.55
C VAL A 191 -8.79 14.10 -11.33
N SER A 192 -8.68 14.09 -12.66
CA SER A 192 -9.21 15.16 -13.51
C SER A 192 -10.71 15.37 -13.22
N ALA A 193 -11.10 16.59 -12.85
CA ALA A 193 -12.51 16.96 -12.59
C ALA A 193 -13.44 16.72 -13.80
N SER A 194 -12.89 16.54 -15.00
CA SER A 194 -13.61 16.17 -16.23
C SER A 194 -14.02 14.70 -16.31
N GLY A 195 -13.54 13.84 -15.40
CA GLY A 195 -13.91 12.43 -15.32
C GLY A 195 -15.19 12.23 -14.51
N SER A 196 -16.31 12.82 -14.93
CA SER A 196 -17.62 12.45 -14.40
C SER A 196 -17.97 11.03 -14.88
N HIS A 197 -17.54 10.01 -14.12
CA HIS A 197 -18.09 8.68 -14.27
C HIS A 197 -18.62 8.18 -12.92
N LYS A 198 -19.96 8.29 -12.82
CA LYS A 198 -20.82 7.58 -11.87
C LYS A 198 -20.45 7.66 -10.38
N GLY A 199 -20.59 8.87 -9.81
CA GLY A 199 -21.11 8.99 -8.43
C GLY A 199 -20.17 9.54 -7.36
N VAL A 200 -19.00 10.08 -7.71
CA VAL A 200 -18.19 10.84 -6.74
C VAL A 200 -18.18 12.30 -7.15
N ALA A 201 -19.04 13.10 -6.53
CA ALA A 201 -18.89 14.54 -6.52
C ALA A 201 -17.77 14.89 -5.52
N ILE A 202 -16.69 15.48 -6.01
CA ILE A 202 -15.77 16.24 -5.17
C ILE A 202 -16.51 17.54 -4.87
N SER A 203 -17.06 17.68 -3.65
CA SER A 203 -17.60 18.99 -3.25
C SER A 203 -16.42 19.88 -2.92
N GLU A 204 -16.11 20.82 -3.80
CA GLU A 204 -15.33 22.00 -3.44
C GLU A 204 -16.13 22.72 -2.34
N ARG A 205 -15.53 22.89 -1.17
CA ARG A 205 -16.08 23.82 -0.17
C ARG A 205 -15.53 25.20 -0.52
N GLU A 206 -16.47 26.11 -0.75
CA GLU A 206 -16.31 27.56 -0.88
C GLU A 206 -15.52 28.18 0.29
#